data_AF-A0A972RR71-F1
#
_entry.id   AF-A0A972RR71-F1
#
_cell.length_a   1.000
_cell.length_b   1.000
_cell.length_c   1.000
_cell.angle_alpha   90.00
_cell.angle_beta   90.00
_cell.angle_gamma   90.00
#
_symmetry.space_group_name_H-M   'P 1'
#
loop_
_entity.id
_entity.type
_entity.pdbx_description
1 polymer ?
#
loop_
_entity_poly.entity_id
_entity_poly.type
_entity_poly.pdbx_seq_one_letter_code
_entity_poly.pdbx_strand_id
1 'polypeptide(L)'
;MTTTLKKVTPGKIKVMTLHVKNLYRALDNYYQKGFYLEKDLCASVGLTLKTLKRLQAAVAELENLLATAKNLPEELIKEAQTVLEDAKKSIEKGLEVKKRLKEFEAATNVYKKNPSEENKQRVEKAIEALKYPTEGNKTLWDYVQNCNPWKKYLQKRIPDLVK
;
A
#
# COMPACT_ATOMS: atom_id res chain seq x y z
N MET A 1 -15.01 31.09 -23.74
CA MET A 1 -15.57 30.22 -22.68
C MET A 1 -14.84 30.52 -21.38
N THR A 2 -15.49 31.18 -20.43
CA THR A 2 -14.96 31.38 -19.07
C THR A 2 -15.21 30.10 -18.29
N THR A 3 -14.22 29.21 -18.20
CA THR A 3 -14.25 28.07 -17.30
C THR A 3 -14.36 28.61 -15.88
N THR A 4 -15.57 28.54 -15.31
CA THR A 4 -15.82 28.86 -13.91
C THR A 4 -15.06 27.81 -13.08
N LEU A 5 -13.81 28.13 -12.70
CA LEU A 5 -13.07 27.37 -11.70
C LEU A 5 -13.98 27.30 -10.47
N LYS A 6 -14.60 26.13 -10.22
CA LYS A 6 -15.43 25.90 -9.03
C LYS A 6 -14.61 26.36 -7.83
N LYS A 7 -15.05 27.43 -7.17
CA LYS A 7 -14.35 27.98 -5.99
C LYS A 7 -14.19 26.85 -4.97
N VAL A 8 -12.94 26.52 -4.65
CA VAL A 8 -12.63 25.59 -3.58
C VAL A 8 -13.04 26.25 -2.27
N THR A 9 -13.97 25.62 -1.54
CA THR A 9 -14.46 26.15 -0.27
C THR A 9 -13.69 25.53 0.90
N PRO A 10 -13.56 26.24 2.04
CA PRO A 10 -12.98 25.66 3.26
C PRO A 10 -13.71 24.37 3.69
N GLY A 11 -15.02 24.30 3.49
CA GLY A 11 -15.81 23.09 3.76
C GLY A 11 -15.38 21.90 2.91
N LYS A 12 -15.07 22.10 1.62
CA LYS A 12 -14.56 21.04 0.74
C LYS A 12 -13.22 20.49 1.24
N ILE A 13 -12.32 21.37 1.69
CA ILE A 13 -11.02 20.96 2.24
C ILE A 13 -11.21 20.20 3.54
N LYS A 14 -12.07 20.66 4.46
CA LYS A 14 -12.37 19.91 5.70
C LYS A 14 -12.86 18.49 5.42
N VAL A 15 -13.79 18.33 4.49
CA VAL A 15 -14.31 17.01 4.09
C VAL A 15 -13.20 16.15 3.49
N MET A 16 -12.36 16.71 2.62
CA MET A 16 -11.27 15.96 2.00
C MET A 16 -10.17 15.59 3.01
N THR A 17 -9.80 16.48 3.93
CA THR A 17 -8.90 16.21 5.04
C THR A 17 -9.41 15.06 5.89
N LEU A 18 -10.70 15.07 6.26
CA LEU A 18 -11.31 13.96 7.00
C LEU A 18 -11.31 12.65 6.20
N HIS A 19 -11.55 12.72 4.89
CA HIS A 19 -11.50 11.56 4.01
C HIS A 19 -10.11 10.92 3.97
N VAL A 20 -9.06 11.73 3.76
CA VAL A 20 -7.65 11.28 3.81
C VAL A 20 -7.33 10.69 5.18
N LYS A 21 -7.77 11.35 6.25
CA LYS A 21 -7.58 10.90 7.63
C LYS A 21 -8.16 9.50 7.87
N ASN A 22 -9.38 9.28 7.42
CA ASN A 22 -10.04 7.98 7.55
C ASN A 22 -9.34 6.90 6.73
N LEU A 23 -8.85 7.23 5.53
CA LEU A 23 -8.15 6.28 4.66
C LEU A 23 -6.79 5.84 5.22
N TYR A 24 -5.97 6.76 5.73
CA TYR A 24 -4.66 6.36 6.28
C TYR A 24 -4.83 5.53 7.55
N ARG A 25 -5.78 5.89 8.43
CA ARG A 25 -6.12 5.10 9.62
C ARG A 25 -6.64 3.71 9.26
N ALA A 26 -7.46 3.59 8.22
CA ALA A 26 -7.94 2.29 7.74
C ALA A 26 -6.77 1.44 7.22
N LEU A 27 -5.87 2.04 6.43
CA LEU A 27 -4.67 1.36 5.93
C LEU A 27 -3.81 0.84 7.07
N ASP A 28 -3.48 1.69 8.05
CA ASP A 28 -2.68 1.29 9.21
C ASP A 28 -3.38 0.19 10.03
N ASN A 29 -4.70 0.27 10.20
CA ASN A 29 -5.46 -0.77 10.89
C ASN A 29 -5.41 -2.11 10.15
N TYR A 30 -5.60 -2.13 8.82
CA TYR A 30 -5.47 -3.36 8.04
C TYR A 30 -4.06 -3.93 8.10
N TYR A 31 -3.05 -3.06 8.04
CA TYR A 31 -1.65 -3.45 8.18
C TYR A 31 -1.38 -4.09 9.55
N GLN A 32 -1.83 -3.45 10.63
CA GLN A 32 -1.71 -3.96 12.00
C GLN A 32 -2.46 -5.28 12.19
N LYS A 33 -3.69 -5.38 11.70
CA LYS A 33 -4.48 -6.62 11.77
C LYS A 33 -3.81 -7.77 11.05
N GLY A 34 -3.28 -7.53 9.85
CA GLY A 34 -2.64 -8.55 9.04
C GLY A 34 -1.36 -9.07 9.67
N PHE A 35 -0.44 -8.17 10.06
CA PHE A 35 0.93 -8.56 10.41
C PHE A 35 1.20 -8.67 11.91
N TYR A 36 0.45 -7.97 12.76
CA TYR A 36 0.75 -7.89 14.21
C TYR A 36 -0.32 -8.54 15.09
N LEU A 37 -1.59 -8.50 14.68
CA LEU A 37 -2.69 -9.09 15.45
C LEU A 37 -3.12 -10.48 14.94
N GLU A 38 -2.52 -10.95 13.84
CA GLU A 38 -2.82 -12.24 13.20
C GLU A 38 -4.30 -12.41 12.80
N LYS A 39 -5.00 -11.30 12.52
CA LYS A 39 -6.41 -11.29 12.16
C LYS A 39 -6.57 -11.20 10.64
N ASP A 40 -7.07 -12.28 10.06
CA ASP A 40 -7.45 -12.39 8.66
C ASP A 40 -6.37 -11.88 7.68
N LEU A 41 -5.13 -12.38 7.81
CA LEU A 41 -3.96 -11.94 7.02
C LEU A 41 -4.28 -11.71 5.53
N CYS A 42 -4.96 -12.66 4.90
CA CYS A 42 -5.31 -12.58 3.48
C CYS A 42 -6.22 -11.40 3.14
N ALA A 43 -7.26 -11.19 3.94
CA ALA A 43 -8.20 -10.08 3.74
C ALA A 43 -7.53 -8.76 4.09
N SER A 44 -6.81 -8.71 5.21
CA SER A 44 -6.11 -7.54 5.72
C SER A 44 -5.07 -7.01 4.72
N VAL A 45 -4.18 -7.86 4.19
CA VAL A 45 -3.19 -7.44 3.19
C VAL A 45 -3.85 -6.98 1.88
N GLY A 46 -4.90 -7.69 1.42
CA GLY A 46 -5.67 -7.27 0.26
C GLY A 46 -6.33 -5.89 0.44
N LEU A 47 -6.89 -5.64 1.63
CA LEU A 47 -7.48 -4.35 2.00
C LEU A 47 -6.43 -3.24 2.13
N THR A 48 -5.24 -3.53 2.66
CA THR A 48 -4.10 -2.59 2.67
C THR A 48 -3.76 -2.12 1.25
N LEU A 49 -3.60 -3.05 0.30
CA LEU A 49 -3.28 -2.73 -1.10
C LEU A 49 -4.40 -1.94 -1.81
N LYS A 50 -5.67 -2.31 -1.56
CA LYS A 50 -6.83 -1.60 -2.12
C LYS A 50 -6.96 -0.18 -1.56
N THR A 51 -6.75 -0.04 -0.25
CA THR A 51 -6.83 1.25 0.46
C THR A 51 -5.69 2.17 0.08
N LEU A 52 -4.47 1.64 -0.13
CA LEU A 52 -3.32 2.40 -0.62
C LEU A 52 -3.65 3.18 -1.89
N LYS A 53 -4.23 2.54 -2.90
CA LYS A 53 -4.60 3.20 -4.17
C LYS A 53 -5.57 4.36 -3.95
N ARG A 54 -6.55 4.16 -3.06
CA ARG A 54 -7.53 5.19 -2.70
C ARG A 54 -6.89 6.35 -1.94
N LEU A 55 -6.01 6.03 -0.99
CA LEU A 55 -5.30 7.02 -0.19
C LEU A 55 -4.37 7.88 -1.06
N GLN A 56 -3.62 7.29 -1.98
CA GLN A 56 -2.78 8.03 -2.93
C GLN A 56 -3.60 9.02 -3.77
N ALA A 57 -4.77 8.61 -4.27
CA ALA A 57 -5.65 9.49 -5.03
C ALA A 57 -6.22 10.62 -4.17
N ALA A 58 -6.67 10.32 -2.95
CA ALA A 58 -7.20 11.32 -2.01
C ALA A 58 -6.14 12.31 -1.54
N VAL A 59 -4.90 11.87 -1.30
CA VAL A 59 -3.76 12.73 -0.97
C VAL A 59 -3.46 13.69 -2.12
N ALA A 60 -3.36 13.18 -3.35
CA ALA A 60 -3.14 14.02 -4.52
C ALA A 60 -4.28 15.04 -4.73
N GLU A 61 -5.53 14.64 -4.48
CA GLU A 61 -6.67 15.56 -4.52
C GLU A 61 -6.55 16.65 -3.44
N LEU A 62 -6.23 16.28 -2.20
CA LEU A 62 -6.07 17.25 -1.11
C LEU A 62 -4.92 18.23 -1.36
N GLU A 63 -3.77 17.75 -1.83
CA GLU A 63 -2.63 18.61 -2.21
C GLU A 63 -3.03 19.61 -3.30
N ASN A 64 -3.75 19.16 -4.34
CA ASN A 64 -4.26 20.04 -5.38
C ASN A 64 -5.27 21.07 -4.86
N LEU A 65 -6.16 20.67 -3.93
CA LEU A 65 -7.12 21.59 -3.32
C LEU A 65 -6.44 22.65 -2.46
N LEU A 66 -5.42 22.29 -1.70
CA LEU A 66 -4.64 23.23 -0.90
C LEU A 66 -3.86 24.22 -1.78
N ALA A 67 -3.29 23.75 -2.89
CA ALA A 67 -2.54 24.61 -3.82
C ALA A 67 -3.44 25.62 -4.57
N THR A 68 -4.72 25.29 -4.76
CA THR A 68 -5.65 26.12 -5.56
C THR A 68 -6.58 26.99 -4.72
N ALA A 69 -6.73 26.70 -3.43
CA ALA A 69 -7.61 27.45 -2.55
C ALA A 69 -6.99 28.79 -2.14
N LYS A 70 -7.83 29.83 -2.10
CA LYS A 70 -7.47 31.17 -1.61
C LYS A 70 -8.18 31.44 -0.29
N ASN A 71 -7.54 32.19 0.60
CA ASN A 71 -8.10 32.65 1.88
C ASN A 71 -8.59 31.50 2.79
N LEU A 72 -7.77 30.47 2.96
CA LEU A 72 -8.08 29.40 3.93
C LEU A 72 -7.68 29.83 5.35
N PRO A 73 -8.45 29.41 6.38
CA PRO A 73 -8.03 29.55 7.77
C PRO A 73 -6.71 28.82 8.00
N GLU A 74 -5.77 29.45 8.70
CA GLU A 74 -4.45 28.86 9.00
C GLU A 74 -4.56 27.52 9.73
N GLU A 75 -5.50 27.43 10.68
CA GLU A 75 -5.76 26.18 11.41
C GLU A 75 -6.12 25.02 10.48
N LEU A 76 -6.93 25.31 9.45
CA LEU A 76 -7.35 24.31 8.47
C LEU A 76 -6.18 23.87 7.57
N ILE A 77 -5.29 24.80 7.22
CA ILE A 77 -4.06 24.49 6.47
C ILE A 77 -3.17 23.57 7.31
N LYS A 78 -2.92 23.94 8.57
CA LYS A 78 -2.09 23.15 9.50
C LYS A 78 -2.67 21.74 9.70
N GLU A 79 -3.97 21.61 9.96
CA GLU A 79 -4.63 20.31 10.12
C GLU A 79 -4.47 19.46 8.85
N ALA A 80 -4.72 20.04 7.68
CA ALA A 80 -4.59 19.33 6.41
C ALA A 80 -3.15 18.88 6.14
N GLN A 81 -2.16 19.72 6.46
CA GLN A 81 -0.74 19.38 6.33
C GLN A 81 -0.33 18.23 7.26
N THR A 82 -0.73 18.27 8.54
CA THR A 82 -0.47 17.17 9.47
C THR A 82 -1.09 15.85 8.98
N VAL A 83 -2.33 15.90 8.49
CA VAL A 83 -3.00 14.72 7.91
C VAL A 83 -2.27 14.21 6.67
N LEU A 84 -1.75 15.10 5.82
CA LEU A 84 -0.96 14.73 4.64
C LEU A 84 0.36 14.05 5.02
N GLU A 85 1.06 14.55 6.03
CA GLU A 85 2.31 13.96 6.52
C GLU A 85 2.08 12.55 7.09
N ASP A 86 1.06 12.38 7.93
CA ASP A 86 0.67 11.07 8.45
C ASP A 86 0.27 10.12 7.30
N ALA A 87 -0.54 10.60 6.35
CA ALA A 87 -0.94 9.82 5.20
C ALA A 87 0.25 9.37 4.34
N LYS A 88 1.27 10.22 4.17
CA LYS A 88 2.49 9.88 3.43
C LYS A 88 3.25 8.73 4.09
N LYS A 89 3.40 8.74 5.42
CA LYS A 89 3.99 7.62 6.17
C LYS A 89 3.21 6.31 5.96
N SER A 90 1.87 6.37 6.01
CA SER A 90 1.04 5.18 5.76
C SER A 90 1.11 4.71 4.31
N ILE A 91 1.22 5.63 3.34
CA ILE A 91 1.46 5.32 1.92
C ILE A 91 2.78 4.59 1.74
N GLU A 92 3.87 5.04 2.38
CA GLU A 92 5.19 4.42 2.30
C GLU A 92 5.13 2.94 2.73
N LYS A 93 4.46 2.64 3.87
CA LYS A 93 4.25 1.26 4.32
C LYS A 93 3.51 0.42 3.26
N GLY A 94 2.42 0.95 2.71
CA GLY A 94 1.65 0.25 1.69
C GLY A 94 2.44 0.05 0.38
N LEU A 95 3.25 1.04 -0.01
CA LEU A 95 4.12 0.95 -1.18
C LEU A 95 5.21 -0.09 -0.99
N GLU A 96 5.79 -0.21 0.20
CA GLU A 96 6.79 -1.22 0.51
C GLU A 96 6.22 -2.63 0.37
N VAL A 97 5.00 -2.86 0.90
CA VAL A 97 4.27 -4.12 0.69
C VAL A 97 4.07 -4.41 -0.80
N LYS A 98 3.60 -3.42 -1.57
CA LYS A 98 3.36 -3.56 -3.01
C LYS A 98 4.63 -3.82 -3.80
N LYS A 99 5.74 -3.16 -3.42
CA LYS A 99 7.04 -3.28 -4.07
C LYS A 99 7.59 -4.70 -3.92
N ARG A 100 7.67 -5.20 -2.68
CA ARG A 100 8.19 -6.54 -2.38
C ARG A 100 7.40 -7.64 -3.09
N LEU A 101 6.07 -7.53 -3.11
CA LEU A 101 5.21 -8.47 -3.85
C LEU A 101 5.47 -8.45 -5.36
N LYS A 102 5.68 -7.26 -5.95
CA LYS A 102 6.00 -7.13 -7.38
C LYS A 102 7.40 -7.64 -7.73
N GLU A 103 8.40 -7.38 -6.89
CA GLU A 103 9.76 -7.88 -7.07
C GLU A 103 9.78 -9.41 -7.02
N PHE A 104 9.04 -10.00 -6.08
CA PHE A 104 8.83 -11.44 -6.04
C PHE A 104 8.11 -11.98 -7.28
N GLU A 105 7.05 -11.31 -7.74
CA GLU A 105 6.36 -11.68 -8.97
C GLU A 105 7.31 -11.63 -10.18
N ALA A 106 8.13 -10.58 -10.28
CA ALA A 106 9.10 -10.42 -11.36
C ALA A 106 10.18 -11.52 -11.33
N ALA A 107 10.75 -11.82 -10.16
CA ALA A 107 11.77 -12.86 -10.00
C ALA A 107 11.23 -14.24 -10.40
N THR A 108 10.04 -14.60 -9.92
CA THR A 108 9.40 -15.88 -10.26
C THR A 108 8.99 -15.96 -11.73
N ASN A 109 8.62 -14.84 -12.35
CA ASN A 109 8.34 -14.77 -13.79
C ASN A 109 9.60 -15.05 -14.62
N VAL A 110 10.74 -14.46 -14.24
CA VAL A 110 12.02 -14.65 -14.93
C VAL A 110 12.48 -16.10 -14.78
N TYR A 111 12.48 -16.64 -13.55
CA TYR A 111 12.88 -18.03 -13.31
C TYR A 111 12.02 -19.02 -14.11
N LYS A 112 10.70 -18.84 -14.14
CA LYS A 112 9.81 -19.72 -14.92
C LYS A 112 10.16 -19.72 -16.42
N LYS A 113 10.59 -18.59 -16.98
CA LYS A 113 10.95 -18.49 -18.40
C LYS A 113 12.34 -19.05 -18.69
N ASN A 114 13.27 -18.90 -17.75
CA ASN A 114 14.65 -19.36 -17.88
C ASN A 114 15.15 -19.92 -16.53
N PRO A 115 14.90 -21.21 -16.25
CA PRO A 115 15.36 -21.85 -15.02
C PRO A 115 16.89 -21.98 -15.02
N SER A 116 17.56 -21.16 -14.21
CA SER A 116 19.01 -21.20 -13.99
C SER A 116 19.31 -21.03 -12.50
N GLU A 117 20.50 -21.45 -12.05
CA GLU A 117 20.92 -21.25 -10.66
C GLU A 117 20.97 -19.76 -10.28
N GLU A 118 21.40 -18.90 -11.20
CA GLU A 118 21.36 -17.45 -10.99
C GLU A 118 19.93 -16.95 -10.76
N ASN A 119 18.97 -17.38 -11.60
CA ASN A 119 17.58 -16.97 -11.46
C ASN A 119 16.90 -17.58 -10.23
N LYS A 120 17.31 -18.77 -9.81
CA LYS A 120 16.88 -19.39 -8.56
C LYS A 120 17.31 -18.56 -7.36
N GLN A 121 18.58 -18.14 -7.30
CA GLN A 121 19.08 -17.25 -6.26
C GLN A 121 18.33 -15.90 -6.23
N ARG A 122 17.91 -15.38 -7.41
CA ARG A 122 17.07 -14.16 -7.47
C ARG A 122 15.71 -14.39 -6.81
N VAL A 123 15.08 -15.54 -7.04
CA VAL A 123 13.83 -15.92 -6.39
C VAL A 123 14.03 -16.06 -4.88
N GLU A 124 15.07 -16.76 -4.43
CA GLU A 124 15.38 -16.93 -3.01
C GLU A 124 15.59 -15.59 -2.30
N LYS A 125 16.34 -14.66 -2.90
CA LYS A 125 16.49 -13.28 -2.38
C LYS A 125 15.16 -12.55 -2.31
N ALA A 126 14.29 -12.72 -3.30
CA ALA A 126 12.97 -12.11 -3.29
C ALA A 126 12.04 -12.73 -2.22
N ILE A 127 12.15 -14.04 -1.95
CA ILE A 127 11.47 -14.71 -0.84
C ILE A 127 11.96 -14.14 0.50
N GLU A 128 13.27 -13.97 0.67
CA GLU A 128 13.84 -13.37 1.88
C GLU A 128 13.31 -11.95 2.10
N ALA A 129 13.21 -11.16 1.03
CA ALA A 129 12.60 -9.83 1.09
C ALA A 129 11.11 -9.87 1.48
N LEU A 130 10.40 -10.99 1.31
CA LEU A 130 9.02 -11.13 1.79
C LEU A 130 8.92 -11.42 3.29
N LYS A 131 10.02 -11.63 4.02
CA LYS A 131 10.03 -11.69 5.50
C LYS A 131 9.88 -10.30 6.14
N TYR A 132 8.89 -9.56 5.65
CA TYR A 132 8.51 -8.22 6.07
C TYR A 132 7.04 -8.22 6.48
N PRO A 133 6.63 -7.46 7.51
CA PRO A 133 7.50 -6.73 8.44
C PRO A 133 8.32 -7.67 9.32
N THR A 134 9.50 -7.23 9.73
CA THR A 134 10.41 -8.01 10.59
C THR A 134 9.95 -8.07 12.05
N GLU A 135 9.14 -7.11 12.48
CA GLU A 135 8.58 -7.03 13.84
C GLU A 135 7.17 -7.60 13.94
N GLY A 136 6.57 -8.04 12.82
CA GLY A 136 5.24 -8.63 12.82
C GLY A 136 5.27 -10.11 13.23
N ASN A 137 4.15 -10.59 13.78
CA ASN A 137 3.94 -12.02 14.00
C ASN A 137 3.75 -12.79 12.68
N LYS A 138 3.34 -12.09 11.62
CA LYS A 138 3.23 -12.61 10.25
C LYS A 138 3.97 -11.70 9.29
N THR A 139 4.36 -12.28 8.16
CA THR A 139 5.10 -11.64 7.09
C THR A 139 4.35 -11.69 5.75
N LEU A 140 4.86 -10.98 4.74
CA LEU A 140 4.39 -11.11 3.38
C LEU A 140 4.65 -12.51 2.81
N TRP A 141 5.66 -13.22 3.31
CA TRP A 141 5.88 -14.60 2.93
C TRP A 141 4.73 -15.50 3.41
N ASP A 142 4.29 -15.33 4.66
CA ASP A 142 3.10 -16.00 5.18
C ASP A 142 1.87 -15.69 4.32
N TYR A 143 1.72 -14.44 3.88
CA TYR A 143 0.63 -14.05 2.98
C TYR A 143 0.74 -14.78 1.63
N VAL A 144 1.92 -14.81 1.01
CA VAL A 144 2.11 -15.45 -0.30
C VAL A 144 1.92 -16.97 -0.24
N GLN A 145 2.35 -17.64 0.84
CA GLN A 145 2.18 -19.08 1.02
C GLN A 145 0.74 -19.49 1.33
N ASN A 146 0.03 -18.71 2.16
CA ASN A 146 -1.24 -19.13 2.73
C ASN A 146 -2.47 -18.56 2.00
N CYS A 147 -2.33 -17.44 1.29
CA CYS A 147 -3.47 -16.74 0.72
C CYS A 147 -3.70 -17.07 -0.75
N ASN A 148 -4.96 -17.35 -1.10
CA ASN A 148 -5.37 -17.37 -2.50
C ASN A 148 -5.41 -15.91 -3.04
N PRO A 149 -4.98 -15.65 -4.28
CA PRO A 149 -4.51 -16.60 -5.29
C PRO A 149 -3.00 -16.92 -5.25
N TRP A 150 -2.23 -16.30 -4.36
CA TRP A 150 -0.77 -16.46 -4.31
C TRP A 150 -0.32 -17.92 -4.12
N LYS A 151 -1.02 -18.69 -3.27
CA LYS A 151 -0.78 -20.14 -3.15
C LYS A 151 -0.82 -20.87 -4.49
N LYS A 152 -1.82 -20.57 -5.33
CA LYS A 152 -1.94 -21.15 -6.69
C LYS A 152 -0.87 -20.59 -7.64
N TYR A 153 -0.49 -19.33 -7.47
CA TYR A 153 0.58 -18.70 -8.24
C TYR A 153 1.92 -19.41 -8.01
N LEU A 154 2.27 -19.67 -6.75
CA LEU A 154 3.50 -20.38 -6.35
C LEU A 154 3.61 -21.75 -7.01
N GLN A 155 2.57 -22.57 -6.85
CA GLN A 155 2.51 -23.94 -7.42
C GLN A 155 2.72 -23.95 -8.94
N LYS A 156 2.28 -22.91 -9.65
CA LYS A 156 2.40 -22.81 -11.11
C LYS A 156 3.74 -22.28 -11.61
N ARG A 157 4.59 -21.75 -10.73
CA ARG A 157 5.79 -21.00 -11.15
C ARG A 157 7.08 -21.48 -10.54
N ILE A 158 7.05 -21.88 -9.27
CA ILE A 158 8.22 -22.32 -8.53
C ILE A 158 7.89 -23.51 -7.60
N PRO A 159 7.19 -24.56 -8.09
CA PRO A 159 6.73 -25.66 -7.23
C PRO A 159 7.88 -26.36 -6.47
N ASP A 160 9.05 -26.37 -7.05
CA ASP A 160 10.30 -26.95 -6.57
C ASP A 160 11.00 -26.12 -5.47
N LEU A 161 10.64 -24.84 -5.31
CA LEU A 161 11.22 -23.93 -4.32
C LEU A 161 10.32 -23.65 -3.10
N VAL A 162 9.09 -24.18 -3.09
CA VAL A 162 8.08 -23.92 -2.04
C VAL A 162 7.70 -25.21 -1.30
N LYS A 163 8.69 -26.05 -1.00
CA LYS A 163 8.48 -27.28 -0.21
C LYS A 163 8.25 -26.96 1.26
#